data_AF-A0A135UA41-F1
#
_entry.id   AF-A0A135UA41-F1
#
_cell.length_a   1.000
_cell.length_b   1.000
_cell.length_c   1.000
_cell.angle_alpha   90.00
_cell.angle_beta   90.00
_cell.angle_gamma   90.00
#
_symmetry.space_group_name_H-M   'P 1'
#
loop_
_entity.id
_entity.type
_entity.pdbx_description
1 polymer ?
#
loop_
_entity_poly.entity_id
_entity_poly.type
_entity_poly.pdbx_seq_one_letter_code
_entity_poly.pdbx_strand_id
1 'polypeptide(L)'
;MDKTPIIHAYRHLYRELLRAVQFAPPHRYTVRDQLRASFRDKSAVWDPEVSKRTLWFIQAARREAGIEHKVLKNLVRVAYERQHMDTWKVSYRKDSESRGKDV
;
A
#
# COMPACT_ATOMS: atom_id res chain seq x y z
N MET A 1 12.22 -20.82 -12.71
CA MET A 1 10.86 -20.48 -12.25
C MET A 1 10.22 -19.57 -13.28
N ASP A 2 9.06 -19.93 -13.82
CA ASP A 2 8.32 -19.04 -14.73
C ASP A 2 7.86 -17.79 -13.96
N LYS A 3 8.33 -16.61 -14.40
CA LYS A 3 8.02 -15.31 -13.78
C LYS A 3 6.75 -14.68 -14.34
N THR A 4 6.18 -15.26 -15.40
CA THR A 4 5.00 -14.75 -16.08
C THR A 4 3.80 -14.54 -15.14
N PRO A 5 3.48 -15.48 -14.22
CA PRO A 5 2.38 -15.29 -13.27
C PRO A 5 2.58 -14.09 -12.34
N ILE A 6 3.81 -13.86 -11.87
CA ILE A 6 4.16 -12.73 -11.00
C ILE A 6 3.99 -11.41 -11.75
N ILE A 7 4.47 -11.36 -13.01
CA ILE A 7 4.33 -10.17 -13.86
C ILE A 7 2.86 -9.86 -14.14
N HIS A 8 2.05 -10.89 -14.40
CA HIS A 8 0.61 -10.72 -14.61
C HIS A 8 -0.08 -10.23 -13.34
N ALA A 9 0.19 -10.84 -12.19
CA ALA A 9 -0.32 -10.40 -10.90
C ALA A 9 0.01 -8.92 -10.63
N TYR A 10 1.27 -8.53 -10.80
CA TYR A 10 1.70 -7.13 -10.67
C TYR A 10 0.89 -6.20 -11.60
N ARG A 11 0.75 -6.55 -12.89
CA ARG A 11 0.02 -5.72 -13.87
C ARG A 11 -1.46 -5.58 -13.52
N HIS A 12 -2.11 -6.66 -13.08
CA HIS A 12 -3.52 -6.61 -12.70
C HIS A 12 -3.73 -5.79 -11.43
N LEU A 13 -2.96 -6.04 -10.38
CA LEU A 13 -3.01 -5.27 -9.14
C LEU A 13 -2.75 -3.79 -9.38
N TYR A 14 -1.74 -3.47 -10.18
CA TYR A 14 -1.38 -2.09 -10.47
C TYR A 14 -2.49 -1.33 -11.20
N ARG A 15 -3.07 -1.92 -12.25
CA ARG A 15 -4.15 -1.30 -13.03
C ARG A 15 -5.41 -1.09 -12.20
N GLU A 16 -5.81 -2.10 -11.41
CA GLU A 16 -6.99 -2.00 -10.56
C GLU A 16 -6.78 -1.01 -9.42
N LEU A 17 -5.59 -0.94 -8.80
CA LEU A 17 -5.27 0.06 -7.78
C LEU A 17 -5.42 1.48 -8.30
N LEU A 18 -4.86 1.76 -9.49
CA LEU A 18 -4.95 3.09 -10.10
C LEU A 18 -6.40 3.50 -10.36
N ARG A 19 -7.24 2.57 -10.81
CA ARG A 19 -8.68 2.81 -11.00
C ARG A 19 -9.40 3.02 -9.67
N ALA A 20 -9.08 2.22 -8.64
CA ALA A 20 -9.68 2.34 -7.32
C ALA A 20 -9.39 3.69 -6.65
N VAL A 21 -8.20 4.25 -6.83
CA VAL A 21 -7.85 5.61 -6.38
C VAL A 21 -8.21 6.71 -7.39
N GLN A 22 -8.95 6.36 -8.46
CA GLN A 22 -9.41 7.28 -9.51
C GLN A 22 -8.28 8.13 -10.11
N PHE A 23 -7.07 7.57 -10.19
CA PHE A 23 -5.87 8.27 -10.67
C PHE A 23 -5.57 9.62 -9.95
N ALA A 24 -6.10 9.83 -8.75
CA ALA A 24 -5.95 11.08 -8.02
C ALA A 24 -4.50 11.24 -7.50
N PRO A 25 -3.85 12.41 -7.68
CA PRO A 25 -2.64 12.76 -6.96
C PRO A 25 -2.98 13.19 -5.52
N PRO A 26 -2.15 12.90 -4.51
CA PRO A 26 -0.87 12.17 -4.56
C PRO A 26 -1.04 10.64 -4.55
N HIS A 27 -2.26 10.13 -4.32
CA HIS A 27 -2.58 8.72 -4.07
C HIS A 27 -2.06 7.76 -5.14
N ARG A 28 -2.16 8.12 -6.43
CA ARG A 28 -1.65 7.30 -7.54
C ARG A 28 -0.15 7.02 -7.44
N TYR A 29 0.64 7.95 -6.89
CA TYR A 29 2.07 7.79 -6.73
C TYR A 29 2.35 6.91 -5.50
N THR A 30 1.66 7.15 -4.40
CA THR A 30 1.76 6.35 -3.17
C THR A 30 1.46 4.87 -3.42
N VAL A 31 0.35 4.54 -4.10
CA VAL A 31 0.01 3.13 -4.38
C VAL A 31 1.00 2.48 -5.35
N ARG A 32 1.48 3.22 -6.34
CA ARG A 32 2.50 2.75 -7.29
C ARG A 32 3.78 2.39 -6.55
N ASP A 33 4.25 3.28 -5.69
CA ASP A 33 5.55 3.14 -5.05
C ASP A 33 5.50 2.05 -3.97
N GLN A 34 4.38 1.95 -3.24
CA GLN A 34 4.12 0.86 -2.30
C GLN A 34 4.09 -0.51 -3.01
N LEU A 35 3.35 -0.63 -4.12
CA LEU A 35 3.26 -1.88 -4.88
C LEU A 35 4.60 -2.27 -5.51
N ARG A 36 5.36 -1.28 -6.02
CA ARG A 36 6.70 -1.53 -6.56
C ARG A 36 7.66 -1.99 -5.48
N ALA A 37 7.60 -1.40 -4.29
CA ALA A 37 8.44 -1.81 -3.17
C ALA A 37 8.16 -3.27 -2.79
N SER A 38 6.89 -3.66 -2.65
CA SER A 38 6.54 -5.03 -2.25
C SER A 38 6.96 -6.09 -3.27
N PHE A 39 6.84 -5.80 -4.57
CA PHE A 39 7.25 -6.74 -5.64
C PHE A 39 8.76 -6.76 -5.91
N ARG A 40 9.50 -5.75 -5.44
CA ARG A 40 10.97 -5.68 -5.56
C ARG A 40 11.70 -6.22 -4.34
N ASP A 41 10.99 -6.42 -3.23
CA ASP A 41 11.54 -7.04 -2.04
C ASP A 41 12.03 -8.46 -2.37
N LYS A 42 13.34 -8.69 -2.21
CA LYS A 42 13.98 -9.97 -2.51
C LYS A 42 13.68 -11.04 -1.45
N SER A 43 13.23 -10.62 -0.27
CA SER A 43 12.87 -11.52 0.84
C SER A 43 11.42 -12.00 0.77
N ALA A 44 10.58 -11.36 -0.06
CA ALA A 44 9.18 -11.69 -0.18
C ALA A 44 8.96 -12.99 -0.98
N VAL A 45 8.21 -13.92 -0.41
CA VAL A 45 7.72 -15.11 -1.12
C VAL A 45 6.40 -14.75 -1.81
N TRP A 46 6.35 -14.95 -3.12
CA TRP A 46 5.11 -14.70 -3.87
C TRP A 46 4.09 -15.80 -3.64
N ASP A 47 2.90 -15.40 -3.19
CA ASP A 47 1.74 -16.27 -3.06
C ASP A 47 0.63 -15.85 -4.07
N PRO A 48 0.25 -16.75 -5.00
CA PRO A 48 -0.80 -16.47 -5.99
C PRO A 48 -2.17 -16.22 -5.35
N GLU A 49 -2.49 -16.90 -4.26
CA GLU A 49 -3.79 -16.83 -3.59
C GLU A 49 -3.92 -15.50 -2.83
N VAL A 50 -2.85 -15.05 -2.17
CA VAL A 50 -2.78 -13.71 -1.58
C VAL A 50 -2.94 -12.64 -2.65
N SER A 51 -2.29 -12.80 -3.81
CA SER A 51 -2.43 -11.87 -4.94
C SER A 51 -3.89 -11.80 -5.43
N LYS A 52 -4.57 -12.95 -5.53
CA LYS A 52 -5.98 -13.03 -5.94
C LYS A 52 -6.93 -12.36 -4.96
N ARG A 53 -6.79 -12.62 -3.65
CA ARG A 53 -7.59 -11.97 -2.59
C ARG A 53 -7.40 -10.46 -2.59
N THR A 54 -6.15 -10.01 -2.76
CA THR A 54 -5.82 -8.58 -2.85
C THR A 54 -6.49 -7.94 -4.06
N LEU A 55 -6.48 -8.62 -5.21
CA LEU A 55 -7.16 -8.15 -6.41
C LEU A 55 -8.68 -8.01 -6.19
N TRP A 56 -9.32 -9.00 -5.56
CA TRP A 56 -10.74 -8.94 -5.20
C TRP A 56 -11.07 -7.78 -4.27
N PHE A 57 -10.24 -7.56 -3.25
CA PHE A 57 -10.39 -6.41 -2.35
C PHE A 57 -10.33 -5.08 -3.10
N ILE A 58 -9.36 -4.90 -4.00
CA ILE A 58 -9.22 -3.68 -4.79
C ILE A 58 -10.42 -3.50 -5.73
N GLN A 59 -10.89 -4.57 -6.37
CA GLN A 59 -12.05 -4.53 -7.25
C GLN A 59 -13.32 -4.13 -6.48
N ALA A 60 -13.50 -4.64 -5.26
CA ALA A 60 -14.59 -4.24 -4.37
C ALA A 60 -14.48 -2.75 -3.99
N ALA A 61 -13.29 -2.30 -3.58
CA ALA A 61 -13.01 -0.89 -3.25
C ALA A 61 -13.22 0.08 -4.42
N ARG A 62 -13.11 -0.41 -5.66
CA ARG A 62 -13.39 0.36 -6.88
C ARG A 62 -14.89 0.42 -7.20
N ARG A 63 -15.61 -0.69 -7.01
CA ARG A 63 -16.99 -0.84 -7.48
C ARG A 63 -17.97 0.02 -6.69
N GLU A 64 -17.79 0.10 -5.38
CA GLU A 64 -18.72 0.75 -4.46
C GLU A 64 -17.96 1.58 -3.43
N ALA A 65 -18.58 2.67 -2.94
CA ALA A 65 -18.05 3.48 -1.84
C ALA A 65 -18.27 2.82 -0.45
N GLY A 66 -18.02 1.52 -0.39
CA GLY A 66 -18.23 0.66 0.79
C GLY A 66 -17.09 0.72 1.80
N ILE A 67 -17.01 -0.32 2.65
CA ILE A 67 -15.98 -0.43 3.68
C ILE A 67 -14.60 -0.58 3.02
N GLU A 68 -14.50 -1.38 1.98
CA GLU A 68 -13.26 -1.64 1.23
C GLU A 68 -12.69 -0.36 0.65
N HIS A 69 -13.55 0.51 0.11
CA HIS A 69 -13.14 1.83 -0.36
C HIS A 69 -12.58 2.71 0.77
N LYS A 70 -13.29 2.77 1.90
CA LYS A 70 -12.86 3.55 3.07
C LYS A 70 -11.55 3.02 3.65
N VAL A 71 -11.40 1.71 3.76
CA VAL A 71 -10.18 1.05 4.22
C VAL A 71 -9.03 1.35 3.26
N LEU A 72 -9.21 1.15 1.96
CA LEU A 72 -8.18 1.46 0.95
C LEU A 72 -7.77 2.93 1.01
N LYS A 73 -8.74 3.87 1.06
CA LYS A 73 -8.46 5.31 1.15
C LYS A 73 -7.63 5.65 2.40
N ASN A 74 -7.98 5.10 3.55
CA ASN A 74 -7.25 5.33 4.79
C ASN A 74 -5.84 4.73 4.73
N LEU A 75 -5.69 3.51 4.22
CA LEU A 75 -4.37 2.89 4.03
C LEU A 75 -3.46 3.75 3.14
N VAL A 76 -3.98 4.24 2.01
CA VAL A 76 -3.23 5.09 1.09
C VAL A 76 -2.87 6.42 1.73
N ARG A 77 -3.80 7.03 2.49
CA ARG A 77 -3.52 8.27 3.23
C ARG A 77 -2.41 8.07 4.26
N VAL A 78 -2.50 7.03 5.09
CA VAL A 78 -1.49 6.72 6.11
C VAL A 78 -0.14 6.42 5.46
N ALA A 79 -0.12 5.67 4.35
CA ALA A 79 1.10 5.38 3.61
C ALA A 79 1.74 6.67 3.05
N TYR A 80 0.94 7.58 2.49
CA TYR A 80 1.41 8.88 2.02
C TYR A 80 2.02 9.69 3.16
N GLU A 81 1.31 9.81 4.30
CA GLU A 81 1.80 10.54 5.47
C GLU A 81 3.12 9.94 5.99
N ARG A 82 3.25 8.62 6.05
CA ARG A 82 4.51 7.96 6.47
C ARG A 82 5.67 8.23 5.51
N GLN A 83 5.41 8.29 4.21
CA GLN A 83 6.44 8.58 3.20
C GLN A 83 6.90 10.05 3.22
N HIS A 84 6.05 10.96 3.69
CA HIS A 84 6.28 12.41 3.68
C HIS A 84 6.44 12.99 5.09
N MET A 85 6.51 12.16 6.13
CA MET A 85 6.77 12.63 7.48
C MET A 85 8.21 13.12 7.57
N ASP A 86 8.36 14.36 8.05
CA ASP A 86 9.68 14.93 8.31
C ASP A 86 10.44 14.06 9.32
N THR A 87 11.68 13.71 8.98
CA THR A 87 12.56 12.85 9.79
C THR A 87 12.68 13.33 11.25
N TRP A 88 12.63 14.65 11.47
CA TRP A 88 12.70 15.24 12.80
C TRP A 88 11.45 14.97 13.66
N LYS A 89 10.25 14.90 13.06
CA LYS A 89 9.01 14.54 13.78
C LYS A 89 9.00 13.07 14.19
N VAL A 90 9.60 12.22 13.36
CA VAL A 90 9.78 10.78 13.68
C VAL A 90 10.75 10.61 14.84
N SER A 91 11.86 11.35 14.86
CA SER A 91 12.80 11.37 16.00
C SER A 91 12.11 11.85 17.27
N TYR A 92 11.38 12.97 17.20
CA TYR A 92 10.69 13.53 18.36
C TYR A 92 9.66 12.56 18.98
N ARG A 93 8.89 11.84 18.15
CA ARG A 93 7.96 10.79 18.63
C ARG A 93 8.68 9.63 19.30
N LYS A 94 9.83 9.22 18.77
CA LYS A 94 10.62 8.15 19.35
C LYS A 94 11.21 8.56 20.70
N ASP A 95 11.65 9.81 20.81
CA ASP A 95 12.22 10.40 22.03
C ASP A 95 11.16 10.63 23.13
N SER A 96 9.91 10.91 22.76
CA SER A 96 8.82 11.04 23.75
C SER A 96 8.32 9.69 24.26
N GLU A 97 8.29 8.66 23.40
CA GLU A 97 7.92 7.29 23.78
C GLU A 97 8.98 6.60 24.66
N SER A 98 10.27 6.91 24.49
CA SER A 98 11.32 6.45 25.42
C SER A 98 11.25 7.16 26.77
N ARG A 99 11.07 8.48 26.79
CA ARG A 99 10.93 9.27 28.03
C ARG A 99 9.73 8.85 28.89
N GLY A 100 8.64 8.39 28.26
CA GLY A 100 7.45 7.92 28.97
C GLY A 100 7.56 6.49 29.54
N LYS A 101 8.63 5.75 29.21
CA LYS A 101 8.90 4.40 29.75
C LYS A 101 9.82 4.42 30.99
N ASP A 102 10.47 5.55 31.25
CA ASP A 102 11.42 5.74 32.36
C ASP A 102 10.76 6.37 33.60
N VAL A 103 9.41 6.41 33.65
CA VAL A 103 8.59 6.88 34.78
C VAL A 103 7.59 5.79 35.15
#